data_AF-A0A101LRC6-F1
#
_entry.id   AF-A0A101LRC6-F1
#
_cell.length_a   1.000
_cell.length_b   1.000
_cell.length_c   1.000
_cell.angle_alpha   90.00
_cell.angle_beta   90.00
_cell.angle_gamma   90.00
#
_symmetry.space_group_name_H-M   'P 1'
#
loop_
_entity.id
_entity.type
_entity.pdbx_description
1 polymer ?
#
loop_
_entity_poly.entity_id
_entity_poly.type
_entity_poly.pdbx_seq_one_letter_code
_entity_poly.pdbx_strand_id
1 'polypeptide(L)'
;MEAADDIAYCLSDIEDGIEKKLTTIDELIAHIKSELKKGENAMANDAWIEILTHASKEKMPTNKFISIRTNLINRSTTIAAEHYIKREDDILKFRFSESLIDERSAEYIILNIIRKFVSEKVYTAREAEILELAGDSAISGILEKFKPLLDLPKSSFDALLEKDRKIIKSLNLDIEKRLLNLIPKQCIKTYNHEKDSPLEWYYRAHLIIDYISGMTDDFALEIYQKLSGIRVL
;
A
#
# COMPACT_ATOMS: atom_id res chain seq x y z
N MET A 1 -11.02 -11.81 -0.50
CA MET A 1 -10.14 -10.71 -0.94
C MET A 1 -8.85 -10.79 -0.14
N GLU A 2 -8.89 -10.59 1.18
CA GLU A 2 -7.75 -10.72 2.10
C GLU A 2 -6.82 -11.92 1.82
N ALA A 3 -7.34 -13.16 1.79
CA ALA A 3 -6.48 -14.33 1.54
C ALA A 3 -5.82 -14.33 0.15
N ALA A 4 -6.47 -13.74 -0.87
CA ALA A 4 -5.86 -13.60 -2.19
C ALA A 4 -4.75 -12.54 -2.17
N ASP A 5 -4.97 -11.43 -1.45
CA ASP A 5 -3.98 -10.36 -1.27
C ASP A 5 -2.75 -10.89 -0.53
N ASP A 6 -2.94 -11.63 0.55
CA ASP A 6 -1.86 -12.27 1.32
C ASP A 6 -0.94 -13.13 0.47
N ILE A 7 -1.52 -13.93 -0.43
CA ILE A 7 -0.77 -14.80 -1.35
C ILE A 7 -0.07 -13.96 -2.42
N ALA A 8 -0.80 -13.03 -3.04
CA ALA A 8 -0.31 -12.27 -4.18
C ALA A 8 0.85 -11.33 -3.80
N TYR A 9 0.68 -10.48 -2.78
CA TYR A 9 1.71 -9.53 -2.36
C TYR A 9 2.99 -10.22 -1.91
N CYS A 10 2.86 -11.28 -1.10
CA CYS A 10 4.00 -12.04 -0.62
C CYS A 10 4.85 -12.63 -1.75
N LEU A 11 4.21 -13.06 -2.85
CA LEU A 11 4.89 -13.63 -4.02
C LEU A 11 5.43 -12.57 -4.98
N SER A 12 4.71 -11.46 -5.16
CA SER A 12 5.17 -10.34 -6.00
C SER A 12 6.42 -9.68 -5.43
N ASP A 13 6.48 -9.42 -4.13
CA ASP A 13 7.62 -8.72 -3.52
C ASP A 13 8.92 -9.53 -3.57
N ILE A 14 8.84 -10.85 -3.48
CA ILE A 14 10.00 -11.72 -3.63
C ILE A 14 10.43 -11.83 -5.10
N GLU A 15 9.50 -11.81 -6.06
CA GLU A 15 9.81 -11.78 -7.50
C GLU A 15 10.55 -10.48 -7.84
N ASP A 16 10.05 -9.33 -7.36
CA ASP A 16 10.69 -8.02 -7.47
C ASP A 16 12.08 -7.98 -6.81
N GLY A 17 12.20 -8.56 -5.61
CA GLY A 17 13.49 -8.66 -4.89
C GLY A 17 14.54 -9.44 -5.67
N ILE A 18 14.13 -10.52 -6.36
CA ILE A 18 15.01 -11.32 -7.22
C ILE A 18 15.36 -10.54 -8.50
N GLU A 19 14.39 -9.88 -9.14
CA GLU A 19 14.61 -9.08 -10.36
C GLU A 19 15.60 -7.91 -10.11
N LYS A 20 15.44 -7.23 -8.98
CA LYS A 20 16.33 -6.15 -8.51
C LYS A 20 17.67 -6.66 -7.97
N LYS A 21 17.90 -7.98 -7.96
CA LYS A 21 19.14 -8.64 -7.46
C LYS A 21 19.44 -8.35 -5.98
N LEU A 22 18.41 -8.07 -5.18
CA LEU A 22 18.53 -7.89 -3.72
C LEU A 22 18.64 -9.24 -3.00
N THR A 23 18.14 -10.30 -3.63
CA THR A 23 18.26 -11.68 -3.15
C THR A 23 18.22 -12.65 -4.33
N THR A 24 18.39 -13.95 -4.05
CA THR A 24 18.26 -15.03 -5.04
C THR A 24 17.24 -16.07 -4.61
N ILE A 25 16.68 -16.79 -5.58
CA ILE A 25 15.78 -17.91 -5.30
C ILE A 25 16.43 -19.01 -4.45
N ASP A 26 17.75 -19.20 -4.59
CA ASP A 26 18.49 -20.19 -3.81
C ASP A 26 18.66 -19.77 -2.35
N GLU A 27 18.87 -18.48 -2.09
CA GLU A 27 18.83 -17.91 -0.73
C GLU A 27 17.46 -18.09 -0.08
N LEU A 28 16.38 -17.80 -0.83
CA LEU A 28 15.01 -18.00 -0.35
C LEU A 28 14.77 -19.46 0.04
N ILE A 29 15.10 -20.40 -0.86
CA ILE A 29 14.92 -21.84 -0.59
C ILE A 29 15.72 -22.27 0.64
N ALA A 30 16.97 -21.83 0.76
CA ALA A 30 17.82 -22.13 1.91
C ALA A 30 17.23 -21.57 3.21
N HIS A 31 16.71 -20.34 3.18
CA HIS A 31 16.08 -19.69 4.32
C HIS A 31 14.81 -20.44 4.75
N ILE A 32 13.90 -20.75 3.82
CA ILE A 32 12.69 -21.51 4.12
C ILE A 32 13.04 -22.87 4.73
N LYS A 33 13.98 -23.62 4.12
CA LYS A 33 14.43 -24.91 4.67
C LYS A 33 15.02 -24.79 6.07
N SER A 34 15.72 -23.70 6.36
CA SER A 34 16.31 -23.44 7.68
C SER A 34 15.23 -23.18 8.72
N GLU A 35 14.26 -22.31 8.42
CA GLU A 35 13.17 -21.98 9.35
C GLU A 35 12.23 -23.17 9.61
N LEU A 36 11.91 -23.96 8.57
CA LEU A 36 11.12 -25.18 8.75
C LEU A 36 11.80 -26.22 9.66
N LYS A 37 13.15 -26.29 9.67
CA LYS A 37 13.88 -27.19 10.58
C LYS A 37 13.87 -26.72 12.04
N LYS A 38 13.65 -25.44 12.29
CA LYS A 38 13.58 -24.86 13.64
C LYS A 38 12.18 -24.98 14.26
N GLY A 39 11.13 -25.06 13.44
CA GLY A 39 9.75 -25.13 13.91
C GLY A 39 9.37 -26.48 14.51
N GLU A 40 8.44 -26.45 15.47
CA GLU A 40 7.93 -27.66 16.17
C GLU A 40 7.00 -28.54 15.30
N ASN A 41 6.59 -28.05 14.13
CA ASN A 41 5.53 -28.65 13.30
C ASN A 41 6.07 -29.64 12.24
N ALA A 42 6.71 -30.72 12.69
CA ALA A 42 7.50 -31.62 11.84
C ALA A 42 6.75 -32.23 10.61
N MET A 43 5.49 -32.67 10.75
CA MET A 43 4.78 -33.37 9.65
C MET A 43 4.31 -32.44 8.53
N ALA A 44 3.97 -31.19 8.84
CA ALA A 44 3.52 -30.21 7.84
C ALA A 44 4.71 -29.69 7.00
N ASN A 45 5.92 -29.81 7.55
CA ASN A 45 7.17 -29.37 6.93
C ASN A 45 7.67 -30.36 5.86
N ASP A 46 7.34 -31.64 5.95
CA ASP A 46 7.88 -32.68 5.06
C ASP A 46 7.48 -32.47 3.59
N ALA A 47 6.20 -32.16 3.32
CA ALA A 47 5.72 -31.89 1.96
C ALA A 47 6.41 -30.66 1.35
N TRP A 48 6.61 -29.61 2.14
CA TRP A 48 7.30 -28.40 1.68
C TRP A 48 8.80 -28.62 1.51
N ILE A 49 9.44 -29.41 2.37
CA ILE A 49 10.85 -29.81 2.19
C ILE A 49 11.02 -30.57 0.87
N GLU A 50 10.08 -31.45 0.52
CA GLU A 50 10.10 -32.16 -0.76
C GLU A 50 9.91 -31.21 -1.94
N ILE A 51 8.90 -30.34 -1.91
CA ILE A 51 8.65 -29.31 -2.95
C ILE A 51 9.89 -28.46 -3.17
N LEU A 52 10.48 -27.93 -2.09
CA LEU A 52 11.68 -27.10 -2.16
C LEU A 52 12.89 -27.88 -2.67
N THR A 53 13.00 -29.16 -2.35
CA THR A 53 14.08 -30.02 -2.84
C THR A 53 13.92 -30.37 -4.31
N HIS A 54 12.70 -30.57 -4.78
CA HIS A 54 12.42 -30.71 -6.20
C HIS A 54 12.74 -29.41 -6.95
N ALA A 55 12.26 -28.27 -6.45
CA ALA A 55 12.55 -26.96 -7.02
C ALA A 55 14.07 -26.70 -7.09
N SER A 56 14.84 -27.03 -6.05
CA SER A 56 16.31 -26.87 -6.07
C SER A 56 17.03 -27.62 -7.21
N LYS A 57 16.43 -28.68 -7.78
CA LYS A 57 17.03 -29.45 -8.88
C LYS A 57 16.92 -28.75 -10.24
N GLU A 58 16.00 -27.80 -10.37
CA GLU A 58 15.87 -27.00 -11.60
C GLU A 58 17.13 -26.17 -11.83
N LYS A 59 17.59 -26.07 -13.07
CA LYS A 59 18.79 -25.29 -13.41
C LYS A 59 18.50 -23.79 -13.51
N MET A 60 17.32 -23.44 -14.04
CA MET A 60 16.95 -22.05 -14.28
C MET A 60 16.28 -21.45 -13.03
N PRO A 61 16.77 -20.31 -12.50
CA PRO A 61 16.16 -19.64 -11.35
C PRO A 61 14.66 -19.35 -11.54
N THR A 62 14.25 -19.00 -12.75
CA THR A 62 12.85 -18.77 -13.12
C THR A 62 11.99 -20.02 -12.91
N ASN A 63 12.47 -21.20 -13.31
CA ASN A 63 11.74 -22.45 -13.13
C ASN A 63 11.65 -22.84 -11.64
N LYS A 64 12.72 -22.59 -10.87
CA LYS A 64 12.70 -22.79 -9.40
C LYS A 64 11.57 -21.96 -8.78
N PHE A 65 11.51 -20.67 -9.12
CA PHE A 65 10.51 -19.75 -8.58
C PHE A 65 9.09 -20.12 -9.02
N ILE A 66 8.88 -20.41 -10.31
CA ILE A 66 7.58 -20.87 -10.82
C ILE A 66 7.09 -22.11 -10.07
N SER A 67 7.97 -23.09 -9.84
CA SER A 67 7.61 -24.31 -9.11
C SER A 67 7.12 -24.01 -7.68
N ILE A 68 7.85 -23.16 -6.95
CA ILE A 68 7.46 -22.76 -5.58
C ILE A 68 6.17 -21.96 -5.60
N ARG A 69 6.07 -20.96 -6.49
CA ARG A 69 4.90 -20.09 -6.66
C ARG A 69 3.64 -20.89 -6.96
N THR A 70 3.69 -21.80 -7.93
CA THR A 70 2.53 -22.62 -8.30
C THR A 70 2.07 -23.51 -7.16
N ASN A 71 3.00 -24.14 -6.43
CA ASN A 71 2.64 -24.95 -5.27
C ASN A 71 2.01 -24.11 -4.15
N LEU A 72 2.58 -22.93 -3.86
CA LEU A 72 2.08 -22.06 -2.80
C LEU A 72 0.69 -21.54 -3.13
N ILE A 73 0.47 -21.05 -4.34
CA ILE A 73 -0.84 -20.56 -4.81
C ILE A 73 -1.87 -21.67 -4.73
N ASN A 74 -1.61 -22.84 -5.31
CA ASN A 74 -2.60 -23.91 -5.37
C ASN A 74 -2.99 -24.39 -3.98
N ARG A 75 -2.00 -24.67 -3.11
CA ARG A 75 -2.26 -25.19 -1.76
C ARG A 75 -2.96 -24.16 -0.87
N SER A 76 -2.49 -22.91 -0.91
CA SER A 76 -3.09 -21.82 -0.11
C SER A 76 -4.52 -21.51 -0.55
N THR A 77 -4.77 -21.53 -1.87
CA THR A 77 -6.13 -21.32 -2.42
C THR A 77 -7.07 -22.45 -2.03
N THR A 78 -6.61 -23.71 -2.09
CA THR A 78 -7.41 -24.86 -1.64
C THR A 78 -7.77 -24.74 -0.16
N ILE A 79 -6.81 -24.45 0.70
CA ILE A 79 -7.06 -24.30 2.14
C ILE A 79 -8.01 -23.14 2.41
N ALA A 80 -7.80 -21.98 1.78
CA ALA A 80 -8.69 -20.83 1.95
C ALA A 80 -10.14 -21.14 1.53
N ALA A 81 -10.33 -21.88 0.43
CA ALA A 81 -11.65 -22.31 -0.03
C ALA A 81 -12.31 -23.29 0.94
N GLU A 82 -11.55 -24.29 1.42
CA GLU A 82 -12.04 -25.26 2.40
C GLU A 82 -12.42 -24.60 3.73
N HIS A 83 -11.59 -23.68 4.22
CA HIS A 83 -11.87 -22.92 5.44
C HIS A 83 -13.09 -22.02 5.29
N TYR A 84 -13.23 -21.35 4.14
CA TYR A 84 -14.41 -20.54 3.84
C TYR A 84 -15.69 -21.39 3.89
N ILE A 85 -15.73 -22.53 3.19
CA ILE A 85 -16.92 -23.41 3.16
C ILE A 85 -17.24 -23.93 4.57
N LYS A 86 -16.23 -24.30 5.35
CA LYS A 86 -16.40 -24.80 6.72
C LYS A 86 -16.90 -23.72 7.70
N ARG A 87 -16.73 -22.44 7.38
CA ARG A 87 -17.06 -21.29 8.24
C ARG A 87 -18.08 -20.34 7.60
N GLU A 88 -18.71 -20.75 6.50
CA GLU A 88 -19.59 -19.91 5.70
C GLU A 88 -20.67 -19.22 6.55
N ASP A 89 -21.31 -19.99 7.43
CA ASP A 89 -22.34 -19.49 8.33
C ASP A 89 -21.85 -18.39 9.27
N ASP A 90 -20.63 -18.52 9.82
CA ASP A 90 -20.05 -17.54 10.74
C ASP A 90 -19.59 -16.29 9.98
N ILE A 91 -19.05 -16.47 8.77
CA ILE A 91 -18.65 -15.38 7.87
C ILE A 91 -19.88 -14.55 7.48
N LEU A 92 -20.95 -15.18 7.01
CA LEU A 92 -22.19 -14.50 6.60
C LEU A 92 -22.92 -13.82 7.77
N LYS A 93 -22.68 -14.28 9.01
CA LYS A 93 -23.22 -13.67 10.23
C LYS A 93 -22.26 -12.65 10.87
N PHE A 94 -21.15 -12.32 10.23
CA PHE A 94 -20.12 -11.39 10.73
C PHE A 94 -19.53 -11.81 12.09
N ARG A 95 -19.40 -13.12 12.33
CA ARG A 95 -18.83 -13.71 13.56
C ARG A 95 -17.42 -14.25 13.39
N PHE A 96 -16.95 -14.33 12.15
CA PHE A 96 -15.61 -14.79 11.82
C PHE A 96 -14.63 -13.61 11.81
N SER A 97 -13.56 -13.71 12.59
CA SER A 97 -12.53 -12.66 12.76
C SER A 97 -11.10 -13.19 12.60
N GLU A 98 -10.95 -14.38 12.02
CA GLU A 98 -9.66 -15.05 11.79
C GLU A 98 -9.31 -14.99 10.30
N SER A 99 -8.09 -15.39 9.90
CA SER A 99 -7.73 -15.52 8.49
C SER A 99 -8.32 -16.78 7.86
N LEU A 100 -8.65 -16.72 6.56
CA LEU A 100 -9.06 -17.91 5.80
C LEU A 100 -7.90 -18.90 5.61
N ILE A 101 -6.65 -18.43 5.66
CA ILE A 101 -5.48 -19.31 5.69
C ILE A 101 -5.13 -19.54 7.17
N ASP A 102 -5.46 -20.72 7.70
CA ASP A 102 -5.24 -21.07 9.12
C ASP A 102 -3.78 -20.80 9.50
N GLU A 103 -3.54 -20.05 10.58
CA GLU A 103 -2.20 -19.74 11.08
C GLU A 103 -1.37 -20.97 11.44
N ARG A 104 -2.04 -22.10 11.68
CA ARG A 104 -1.44 -23.40 12.01
C ARG A 104 -1.13 -24.23 10.76
N SER A 105 -1.60 -23.82 9.58
CA SER A 105 -1.32 -24.50 8.31
C SER A 105 0.14 -24.32 7.89
N ALA A 106 0.66 -25.28 7.13
CA ALA A 106 2.00 -25.16 6.57
C ALA A 106 2.10 -23.97 5.62
N GLU A 107 1.05 -23.71 4.86
CA GLU A 107 0.95 -22.66 3.85
C GLU A 107 1.06 -21.28 4.50
N TYR A 108 0.35 -21.04 5.62
CA TYR A 108 0.52 -19.81 6.39
C TYR A 108 1.94 -19.66 6.94
N ILE A 109 2.52 -20.74 7.50
CA ILE A 109 3.90 -20.72 8.02
C ILE A 109 4.88 -20.34 6.90
N ILE A 110 4.75 -20.92 5.71
CA ILE A 110 5.59 -20.60 4.55
C ILE A 110 5.40 -19.15 4.10
N LEU A 111 4.15 -18.67 3.97
CA LEU A 111 3.86 -17.27 3.65
C LEU A 111 4.49 -16.32 4.67
N ASN A 112 4.44 -16.66 5.96
CA ASN A 112 5.03 -15.83 7.01
C ASN A 112 6.57 -15.83 6.98
N ILE A 113 7.20 -16.98 6.70
CA ILE A 113 8.65 -17.07 6.49
C ILE A 113 9.06 -16.22 5.28
N ILE A 114 8.34 -16.29 4.16
CA ILE A 114 8.63 -15.47 2.98
C ILE A 114 8.43 -13.99 3.29
N ARG A 115 7.34 -13.59 3.95
CA ARG A 115 7.12 -12.19 4.38
C ARG A 115 8.27 -11.66 5.22
N LYS A 116 8.72 -12.44 6.21
CA LYS A 116 9.86 -12.05 7.05
C LYS A 116 11.13 -11.91 6.22
N PHE A 117 11.40 -12.86 5.33
CA PHE A 117 12.56 -12.81 4.44
C PHE A 117 12.54 -11.57 3.54
N VAL A 118 11.40 -11.26 2.93
CA VAL A 118 11.20 -10.04 2.11
C VAL A 118 11.43 -8.79 2.96
N SER A 119 10.90 -8.75 4.18
CA SER A 119 11.09 -7.61 5.08
C SER A 119 12.56 -7.34 5.41
N GLU A 120 13.38 -8.39 5.56
CA GLU A 120 14.79 -8.29 5.93
C GLU A 120 15.74 -8.08 4.74
N LYS A 121 15.28 -8.31 3.50
CA LYS A 121 16.13 -8.31 2.30
C LYS A 121 15.71 -7.34 1.22
N VAL A 122 14.41 -7.09 1.08
CA VAL A 122 13.83 -6.28 0.01
C VAL A 122 13.49 -4.88 0.53
N TYR A 123 12.75 -4.78 1.63
CA TYR A 123 12.31 -3.48 2.14
C TYR A 123 13.43 -2.69 2.85
N THR A 124 14.40 -3.36 3.46
CA THR A 124 15.59 -2.72 4.05
C THR A 124 16.66 -2.34 3.02
N ALA A 125 16.37 -2.47 1.72
CA ALA A 125 17.26 -1.98 0.70
C ALA A 125 17.31 -0.45 0.79
N ARG A 126 18.52 0.12 0.76
CA ARG A 126 18.73 1.57 0.89
C ARG A 126 17.90 2.36 -0.13
N GLU A 127 17.74 1.83 -1.34
CA GLU A 127 16.93 2.42 -2.40
C GLU A 127 15.44 2.51 -2.01
N ALA A 128 14.91 1.48 -1.36
CA ALA A 128 13.53 1.48 -0.86
C ALA A 128 13.36 2.48 0.29
N GLU A 129 14.27 2.49 1.26
CA GLU A 129 14.24 3.46 2.37
C GLU A 129 14.30 4.92 1.88
N ILE A 130 15.18 5.22 0.91
CA ILE A 130 15.28 6.57 0.32
C ILE A 130 13.98 6.95 -0.39
N LEU A 131 13.35 6.00 -1.10
CA LEU A 131 12.08 6.23 -1.79
C LEU A 131 10.96 6.54 -0.79
N GLU A 132 10.85 5.78 0.30
CA GLU A 132 9.86 6.02 1.37
C GLU A 132 10.07 7.39 2.03
N LEU A 133 11.31 7.74 2.38
CA LEU A 133 11.65 9.05 2.94
C LEU A 133 11.35 10.20 1.97
N ALA A 134 11.57 10.00 0.67
CA ALA A 134 11.22 10.98 -0.34
C ALA A 134 9.69 11.15 -0.46
N GLY A 135 8.94 10.05 -0.41
CA GLY A 135 7.48 10.05 -0.40
C GLY A 135 6.91 10.79 0.81
N ASP A 136 7.38 10.47 2.02
CA ASP A 136 6.98 11.15 3.26
C ASP A 136 7.23 12.66 3.20
N SER A 137 8.44 13.05 2.77
CA SER A 137 8.83 14.45 2.60
C SER A 137 7.93 15.17 1.57
N ALA A 138 7.61 14.51 0.46
CA ALA A 138 6.75 15.08 -0.58
C ALA A 138 5.32 15.29 -0.07
N ILE A 139 4.70 14.27 0.53
CA ILE A 139 3.33 14.37 1.03
C ILE A 139 3.22 15.40 2.16
N SER A 140 4.13 15.33 3.14
CA SER A 140 4.20 16.32 4.24
C SER A 140 4.40 17.73 3.71
N GLY A 141 5.29 17.88 2.72
CA GLY A 141 5.54 19.16 2.06
C GLY A 141 4.32 19.71 1.33
N ILE A 142 3.59 18.88 0.58
CA ILE A 142 2.34 19.28 -0.09
C ILE A 142 1.30 19.71 0.94
N LEU A 143 1.08 18.93 2.00
CA LEU A 143 0.12 19.27 3.06
C LEU A 143 0.44 20.64 3.67
N GLU A 144 1.71 20.92 3.98
CA GLU A 144 2.12 22.23 4.52
C GLU A 144 1.87 23.37 3.53
N LYS A 145 2.02 23.14 2.21
CA LYS A 145 1.69 24.15 1.19
C LYS A 145 0.18 24.43 1.11
N PHE A 146 -0.67 23.45 1.41
CA PHE A 146 -2.14 23.59 1.37
C PHE A 146 -2.74 24.09 2.69
N LYS A 147 -1.98 24.07 3.79
CA LYS A 147 -2.38 24.58 5.11
C LYS A 147 -3.05 25.97 5.09
N PRO A 148 -2.60 26.97 4.30
CA PRO A 148 -3.28 28.27 4.25
C PRO A 148 -4.78 28.18 3.94
N LEU A 149 -5.22 27.18 3.15
CA LEU A 149 -6.65 26.97 2.87
C LEU A 149 -7.44 26.51 4.09
N LEU A 150 -6.82 25.75 5.00
CA LEU A 150 -7.41 25.27 6.24
C LEU A 150 -7.51 26.37 7.30
N ASP A 151 -6.54 27.29 7.30
CA ASP A 151 -6.46 28.39 8.27
C ASP A 151 -7.44 29.54 7.94
N LEU A 152 -8.05 29.54 6.76
CA LEU A 152 -9.02 30.58 6.38
C LEU A 152 -10.31 30.51 7.19
N PRO A 153 -10.88 31.67 7.56
CA PRO A 153 -12.28 31.75 7.96
C PRO A 153 -13.19 31.19 6.85
N LYS A 154 -14.30 30.55 7.22
CA LYS A 154 -15.27 30.00 6.25
C LYS A 154 -15.71 31.03 5.21
N SER A 155 -16.03 32.25 5.63
CA SER A 155 -16.43 33.33 4.71
C SER A 155 -15.35 33.68 3.67
N SER A 156 -14.08 33.62 4.04
CA SER A 156 -12.96 33.84 3.13
C SER A 156 -12.79 32.67 2.16
N PHE A 157 -12.96 31.44 2.63
CA PHE A 157 -12.91 30.25 1.79
C PHE A 157 -14.08 30.18 0.80
N ASP A 158 -15.30 30.51 1.25
CA ASP A 158 -16.48 30.63 0.40
C ASP A 158 -16.27 31.68 -0.70
N ALA A 159 -15.68 32.83 -0.37
CA ALA A 159 -15.32 33.85 -1.36
C ALA A 159 -14.33 33.34 -2.43
N LEU A 160 -13.43 32.42 -2.08
CA LEU A 160 -12.54 31.77 -3.06
C LEU A 160 -13.33 30.85 -4.00
N LEU A 161 -14.25 30.05 -3.47
CA LEU A 161 -15.10 29.15 -4.26
C LEU A 161 -16.00 29.91 -5.24
N GLU A 162 -16.57 31.02 -4.77
CA GLU A 162 -17.44 31.91 -5.56
C GLU A 162 -16.65 32.83 -6.50
N LYS A 163 -15.32 32.86 -6.36
CA LYS A 163 -14.41 33.71 -7.13
C LYS A 163 -14.69 35.20 -6.96
N ASP A 164 -15.09 35.63 -5.75
CA ASP A 164 -15.32 37.04 -5.44
C ASP A 164 -14.00 37.83 -5.45
N ARG A 165 -13.76 38.54 -6.56
CA ARG A 165 -12.53 39.30 -6.77
C ARG A 165 -12.33 40.43 -5.77
N LYS A 166 -13.40 40.99 -5.19
CA LYS A 166 -13.29 42.10 -4.25
C LYS A 166 -12.74 41.60 -2.92
N ILE A 167 -13.34 40.55 -2.37
CA ILE A 167 -12.93 39.94 -1.09
C ILE A 167 -11.51 39.37 -1.21
N ILE A 168 -11.23 38.63 -2.30
CA ILE A 168 -9.91 38.05 -2.54
C ILE A 168 -8.82 39.13 -2.55
N LYS A 169 -9.06 40.24 -3.25
CA LYS A 169 -8.09 41.35 -3.32
C LYS A 169 -7.96 42.07 -1.97
N SER A 170 -9.06 42.29 -1.25
CA SER A 170 -9.01 43.00 0.04
C SER A 170 -8.30 42.19 1.12
N LEU A 171 -8.39 40.86 1.07
CA LEU A 171 -7.76 39.95 2.02
C LEU A 171 -6.41 39.39 1.54
N ASN A 172 -5.94 39.82 0.36
CA ASN A 172 -4.68 39.38 -0.25
C ASN A 172 -4.57 37.85 -0.45
N LEU A 173 -5.67 37.20 -0.87
CA LEU A 173 -5.79 35.74 -0.97
C LEU A 173 -5.35 35.16 -2.33
N ASP A 174 -4.37 35.79 -2.99
CA ASP A 174 -3.94 35.40 -4.33
C ASP A 174 -3.26 34.03 -4.36
N ILE A 175 -2.59 33.64 -3.28
CA ILE A 175 -1.90 32.34 -3.17
C ILE A 175 -2.93 31.23 -2.92
N GLU A 176 -3.83 31.42 -1.96
CA GLU A 176 -4.91 30.52 -1.61
C GLU A 176 -5.82 30.26 -2.81
N LYS A 177 -6.15 31.32 -3.56
CA LYS A 177 -6.88 31.19 -4.82
C LYS A 177 -6.15 30.28 -5.82
N ARG A 178 -4.83 30.42 -5.97
CA ARG A 178 -4.04 29.60 -6.90
C ARG A 178 -3.95 28.15 -6.42
N LEU A 179 -3.77 27.92 -5.13
CA LEU A 179 -3.79 26.59 -4.51
C LEU A 179 -5.14 25.91 -4.72
N LEU A 180 -6.25 26.60 -4.46
CA LEU A 180 -7.59 26.07 -4.67
C LEU A 180 -7.84 25.69 -6.14
N ASN A 181 -7.26 26.42 -7.09
CA ASN A 181 -7.38 26.09 -8.52
C ASN A 181 -6.62 24.83 -8.94
N LEU A 182 -5.67 24.34 -8.13
CA LEU A 182 -5.00 23.05 -8.36
C LEU A 182 -5.91 21.87 -8.04
N ILE A 183 -6.88 22.08 -7.14
CA ILE A 183 -7.81 21.03 -6.71
C ILE A 183 -8.79 20.70 -7.86
N PRO A 184 -8.94 19.42 -8.22
CA PRO A 184 -9.88 18.99 -9.24
C PRO A 184 -11.30 19.44 -8.92
N LYS A 185 -12.03 19.87 -9.97
CA LYS A 185 -13.43 20.31 -9.84
C LYS A 185 -14.33 19.26 -9.21
N GLN A 186 -14.00 17.97 -9.36
CA GLN A 186 -14.80 16.89 -8.80
C GLN A 186 -14.74 16.88 -7.27
N CYS A 187 -13.56 17.07 -6.68
CA CYS A 187 -13.41 17.17 -5.22
C CYS A 187 -14.19 18.40 -4.68
N ILE A 188 -14.10 19.53 -5.38
CA ILE A 188 -14.84 20.76 -5.03
C ILE A 188 -16.36 20.54 -5.09
N LYS A 189 -16.85 19.78 -6.09
CA LYS A 189 -18.28 19.42 -6.15
C LYS A 189 -18.70 18.59 -4.95
N THR A 190 -17.90 17.60 -4.55
CA THR A 190 -18.18 16.78 -3.36
C THR A 190 -18.27 17.66 -2.11
N TYR A 191 -17.27 18.51 -1.88
CA TYR A 191 -17.26 19.48 -0.78
C TYR A 191 -18.49 20.40 -0.77
N ASN A 192 -18.91 20.90 -1.95
CA ASN A 192 -20.02 21.83 -2.05
C ASN A 192 -21.38 21.26 -1.59
N HIS A 193 -21.56 19.94 -1.56
CA HIS A 193 -22.76 19.35 -0.98
C HIS A 193 -22.83 19.53 0.55
N GLU A 194 -21.68 19.67 1.20
CA GLU A 194 -21.54 19.72 2.65
C GLU A 194 -21.05 21.09 3.16
N LYS A 195 -20.88 22.08 2.28
CA LYS A 195 -20.28 23.39 2.61
C LYS A 195 -21.05 24.19 3.67
N ASP A 196 -22.35 23.92 3.82
CA ASP A 196 -23.22 24.60 4.80
C ASP A 196 -23.40 23.77 6.08
N SER A 197 -22.72 22.62 6.17
CA SER A 197 -22.69 21.79 7.37
C SER A 197 -22.00 22.51 8.53
N PRO A 198 -22.45 22.31 9.79
CA PRO A 198 -21.71 22.74 10.97
C PRO A 198 -20.28 22.17 11.05
N LEU A 199 -20.02 21.08 10.31
CA LEU A 199 -18.71 20.44 10.20
C LEU A 199 -17.93 20.88 8.94
N GLU A 200 -18.23 22.05 8.36
CA GLU A 200 -17.59 22.50 7.11
C GLU A 200 -16.07 22.38 7.13
N TRP A 201 -15.40 22.77 8.23
CA TRP A 201 -13.94 22.66 8.33
C TRP A 201 -13.44 21.22 8.16
N TYR A 202 -14.16 20.23 8.70
CA TYR A 202 -13.87 18.81 8.51
C TYR A 202 -13.99 18.42 7.03
N TYR A 203 -15.04 18.86 6.35
CA TYR A 203 -15.20 18.62 4.91
C TYR A 203 -14.16 19.35 4.07
N ARG A 204 -13.69 20.52 4.52
CA ARG A 204 -12.57 21.24 3.88
C ARG A 204 -11.26 20.50 4.05
N ALA A 205 -11.01 19.89 5.21
CA ALA A 205 -9.88 19.01 5.41
C ALA A 205 -9.96 17.80 4.46
N HIS A 206 -11.13 17.15 4.38
CA HIS A 206 -11.35 16.06 3.42
C HIS A 206 -11.16 16.47 1.97
N LEU A 207 -11.60 17.66 1.56
CA LEU A 207 -11.35 18.18 0.22
C LEU A 207 -9.86 18.17 -0.16
N ILE A 208 -8.99 18.56 0.79
CA ILE A 208 -7.54 18.60 0.58
C ILE A 208 -6.96 17.18 0.63
N ILE A 209 -7.40 16.35 1.57
CA ILE A 209 -6.96 14.95 1.66
C ILE A 209 -7.34 14.17 0.40
N ASP A 210 -8.58 14.26 -0.07
CA ASP A 210 -9.06 13.59 -1.28
C ASP A 210 -8.25 13.99 -2.52
N TYR A 211 -7.84 15.26 -2.60
CA TYR A 211 -6.98 15.74 -3.67
C TYR A 211 -5.59 15.10 -3.60
N ILE A 212 -4.98 15.07 -2.42
CA ILE A 212 -3.62 14.56 -2.22
C ILE A 212 -3.57 13.03 -2.33
N SER A 213 -4.53 12.31 -1.74
CA SER A 213 -4.60 10.84 -1.84
C SER A 213 -4.99 10.37 -3.24
N GLY A 214 -5.57 11.24 -4.06
CA GLY A 214 -5.86 10.97 -5.48
C GLY A 214 -4.65 11.15 -6.40
N MET A 215 -3.49 11.57 -5.88
CA MET A 215 -2.26 11.73 -6.66
C MET A 215 -1.59 10.38 -6.91
N THR A 216 -0.98 10.21 -8.08
CA THR A 216 0.04 9.17 -8.28
C THR A 216 1.38 9.64 -7.70
N ASP A 217 2.30 8.71 -7.42
CA ASP A 217 3.62 9.01 -6.84
C ASP A 217 4.38 10.07 -7.66
N ASP A 218 4.48 9.88 -8.98
CA ASP A 218 5.16 10.81 -9.88
C ASP A 218 4.51 12.21 -9.83
N PHE A 219 3.17 12.26 -9.80
CA PHE A 219 2.45 13.52 -9.77
C PHE A 219 2.63 14.24 -8.42
N ALA A 220 2.60 13.51 -7.30
CA ALA A 220 2.86 14.07 -5.98
C ALA A 220 4.27 14.68 -5.90
N LEU A 221 5.30 13.94 -6.35
CA LEU A 221 6.67 14.45 -6.40
C LEU A 221 6.80 15.67 -7.30
N GLU A 222 6.17 15.65 -8.48
CA GLU A 222 6.18 16.79 -9.42
C GLU A 222 5.52 18.03 -8.80
N ILE A 223 4.35 17.87 -8.18
CA ILE A 223 3.63 18.95 -7.51
C ILE A 223 4.46 19.51 -6.36
N TYR A 224 5.05 18.64 -5.52
CA TYR A 224 5.90 19.08 -4.42
C TYR A 224 7.09 19.90 -4.91
N GLN A 225 7.79 19.43 -5.95
CA GLN A 225 8.94 20.14 -6.53
C GLN A 225 8.55 21.50 -7.13
N LYS A 226 7.39 21.57 -7.81
CA LYS A 226 6.85 22.81 -8.38
C LYS A 226 6.48 23.82 -7.30
N LEU A 227 5.74 23.39 -6.28
CA LEU A 227 5.31 24.25 -5.16
C LEU A 227 6.46 24.69 -4.26
N SER A 228 7.56 23.92 -4.26
CA SER A 228 8.78 24.26 -3.52
C SER A 228 9.79 25.07 -4.34
N GLY A 229 9.49 25.37 -5.61
CA GLY A 229 10.37 26.14 -6.48
C GLY A 229 11.64 25.40 -6.92
N ILE A 230 11.69 24.08 -6.76
CA ILE A 230 12.84 23.23 -7.14
C ILE A 230 12.83 23.01 -8.66
N ARG A 231 11.64 22.80 -9.24
CA ARG A 231 11.46 22.59 -10.68
C ARG A 231 10.35 23.49 -11.19
N VAL A 232 10.72 24.57 -11.86
CA VAL A 232 9.80 25.64 -12.31
C VAL A 232 9.52 25.56 -13.83
N LEU A 233 10.27 24.73 -14.56
CA LEU A 233 10.17 24.51 -16.01
C LEU A 233 10.16 23.01 -16.35
#